data_AF-A0A959QJJ9-F1
#
_entry.id   AF-A0A959QJJ9-F1
#
_cell.length_a   1.000
_cell.length_b   1.000
_cell.length_c   1.000
_cell.angle_alpha   90.00
_cell.angle_beta   90.00
_cell.angle_gamma   90.00
#
_symmetry.space_group_name_H-M   'P 1'
#
loop_
_entity.id
_entity.type
_entity.pdbx_description
1 polymer ?
#
loop_
_entity_poly.entity_id
_entity_poly.type
_entity_poly.pdbx_seq_one_letter_code
_entity_poly.pdbx_strand_id
1 'polypeptide(L)'
;QDADIVTFIYRPDYYGLGEGDFDTPSDLSEIILAKHRNGGLGTVQLRFRGEFVKFENPGNDGFSMDIFKNDSYNTNIVTRPSRMNKDLSDDGFEEIPF
;
A
#
# COMPACT_ATOMS: atom_id res chain seq x y z
N GLN A 1 -4.90 -33.18 -21.36
CA GLN A 1 -6.05 -32.63 -20.61
C GLN A 1 -5.73 -32.55 -19.10
N ASP A 2 -4.44 -32.41 -18.77
CA ASP A 2 -3.88 -32.95 -17.52
C ASP A 2 -3.35 -31.87 -16.58
N ALA A 3 -3.88 -30.66 -16.71
CA ALA A 3 -3.65 -29.59 -15.75
C ALA A 3 -4.74 -29.59 -14.66
N ASP A 4 -4.34 -29.46 -13.40
CA ASP A 4 -5.26 -29.25 -12.27
C ASP A 4 -5.76 -27.81 -12.21
N ILE A 5 -4.90 -26.85 -12.58
CA ILE A 5 -5.17 -25.42 -12.66
C ILE A 5 -4.68 -24.88 -14.00
N VAL A 6 -5.49 -24.04 -14.65
CA VAL A 6 -5.09 -23.27 -15.84
C VAL A 6 -5.45 -21.82 -15.58
N THR A 7 -4.45 -20.95 -15.65
CA THR A 7 -4.62 -19.51 -15.45
C THR A 7 -4.17 -18.73 -16.67
N PHE A 8 -4.86 -17.62 -16.93
CA PHE A 8 -4.46 -16.63 -17.93
C PHE A 8 -4.13 -15.31 -17.24
N ILE A 9 -3.13 -14.62 -17.76
CA ILE A 9 -2.74 -13.28 -17.32
C ILE A 9 -3.23 -12.30 -18.37
N TYR A 10 -4.07 -11.36 -17.97
CA TYR A 10 -4.57 -10.29 -18.83
C TYR A 10 -4.12 -8.94 -18.28
N ARG A 11 -3.38 -8.18 -19.09
CA ARG A 11 -2.88 -6.85 -18.74
C ARG A 11 -3.44 -5.83 -19.73
N PRO A 12 -4.51 -5.08 -19.37
CA PRO A 12 -5.14 -4.11 -20.27
C PRO A 12 -4.15 -3.07 -20.83
N ASP A 13 -3.25 -2.59 -19.97
CA ASP A 13 -2.20 -1.63 -20.31
C ASP A 13 -1.26 -2.11 -21.44
N TYR A 14 -0.93 -3.40 -21.48
CA TYR A 14 -0.05 -3.94 -22.53
C TYR A 14 -0.69 -3.89 -23.93
N TYR A 15 -2.02 -4.00 -23.99
CA TYR A 15 -2.77 -4.10 -25.25
C TYR A 15 -3.32 -2.75 -25.74
N GLY A 16 -3.07 -1.66 -25.01
CA GLY A 16 -3.37 -0.30 -25.49
C GLY A 16 -4.85 0.00 -25.74
N LEU A 17 -5.77 -0.69 -25.05
CA LEU A 17 -7.20 -0.41 -25.14
C LEU A 17 -7.54 0.83 -24.30
N GLY A 18 -7.18 2.02 -24.80
CA GLY A 18 -7.58 3.28 -24.17
C GLY A 18 -6.70 4.50 -24.43
N GLU A 19 -6.31 4.79 -25.67
CA GLU A 19 -5.83 6.13 -26.05
C GLU A 19 -6.96 7.19 -26.04
N GLY A 20 -8.19 6.81 -25.65
CA GLY A 20 -9.37 7.63 -25.88
C GLY A 20 -10.22 7.99 -24.66
N ASP A 21 -10.25 7.21 -23.58
CA ASP A 21 -11.22 7.48 -22.52
C ASP A 21 -10.93 6.65 -21.25
N PHE A 22 -10.90 7.34 -20.11
CA PHE A 22 -10.91 6.83 -18.72
C PHE A 22 -9.65 6.10 -18.20
N ASP A 23 -8.87 6.84 -17.40
CA ASP A 23 -8.54 6.56 -15.98
C ASP A 23 -8.35 5.10 -15.55
N THR A 24 -7.79 4.26 -16.42
CA THR A 24 -7.50 2.87 -16.09
C THR A 24 -6.09 2.84 -15.51
N PRO A 25 -5.91 2.44 -14.23
CA PRO A 25 -4.58 2.40 -13.63
C PRO A 25 -3.66 1.50 -14.45
N SER A 26 -2.57 2.07 -14.97
CA SER A 26 -1.56 1.39 -15.81
C SER A 26 -1.03 0.09 -15.21
N ASP A 27 -1.08 0.00 -13.88
CA ASP A 27 -0.49 -1.09 -13.12
C ASP A 27 -1.49 -2.21 -12.78
N LEU A 28 -2.76 -2.14 -13.19
CA LEU A 28 -3.72 -3.22 -12.91
C LEU A 28 -3.60 -4.37 -13.91
N SER A 29 -3.71 -5.60 -13.41
CA SER A 29 -3.67 -6.84 -14.18
C SER A 29 -4.65 -7.84 -13.60
N GLU A 30 -5.22 -8.67 -14.46
CA GLU A 30 -6.20 -9.68 -14.09
C GLU A 30 -5.61 -11.08 -14.25
N ILE A 31 -5.80 -11.91 -13.22
CA ILE A 31 -5.50 -13.34 -13.25
C ILE A 31 -6.81 -14.09 -13.33
N ILE A 32 -7.02 -14.79 -14.44
CA ILE A 32 -8.25 -15.52 -14.72
C ILE A 32 -8.01 -17.01 -14.48
N LEU A 33 -8.73 -17.62 -13.54
CA LEU A 33 -8.72 -19.05 -13.32
C LEU A 33 -9.69 -19.70 -14.29
N ALA A 34 -9.16 -20.28 -15.38
CA ALA A 34 -9.94 -20.94 -16.42
C ALA A 34 -10.21 -22.43 -16.11
N LYS A 35 -9.35 -23.06 -15.30
CA LYS A 35 -9.58 -24.41 -14.80
C LYS A 35 -9.15 -24.49 -13.35
N HIS A 36 -9.97 -25.14 -12.53
CA HIS A 36 -9.65 -25.50 -11.17
C HIS A 36 -10.39 -26.81 -10.85
N ARG A 37 -9.68 -27.95 -10.80
CA ARG A 37 -10.33 -29.28 -10.62
C ARG A 37 -11.10 -29.41 -9.29
N ASN A 38 -10.68 -28.67 -8.27
CA ASN A 38 -11.17 -28.82 -6.90
C ASN A 38 -11.82 -27.53 -6.35
N GLY A 39 -12.24 -26.59 -7.21
CA GLY A 39 -12.92 -25.40 -6.73
C GLY A 39 -13.45 -24.50 -7.85
N GLY A 40 -13.91 -23.31 -7.45
CA GLY A 40 -14.53 -22.36 -8.36
C GLY A 40 -13.55 -21.76 -9.37
N LEU A 41 -14.10 -21.34 -10.51
CA LEU A 41 -13.45 -20.42 -11.42
C LEU A 41 -13.62 -18.99 -10.90
N GLY A 42 -12.75 -18.09 -11.30
CA GLY A 42 -12.82 -16.70 -10.88
C GLY A 42 -11.72 -15.85 -11.48
N THR A 43 -11.85 -14.54 -11.30
CA THR A 43 -10.86 -13.56 -11.73
C THR A 43 -10.38 -12.79 -10.51
N VAL A 44 -9.07 -12.64 -10.39
CA VAL A 44 -8.42 -11.89 -9.31
C VAL A 44 -7.70 -10.69 -9.91
N GLN A 45 -7.98 -9.50 -9.39
CA GLN A 45 -7.26 -8.29 -9.77
C GLN A 45 -6.00 -8.15 -8.93
N LEU A 46 -4.87 -7.93 -9.60
CA LEU A 46 -3.54 -7.72 -9.00
C LEU A 46 -2.89 -6.47 -9.60
N ARG A 47 -1.95 -5.87 -8.87
CA ARG A 47 -1.09 -4.81 -9.39
C ARG A 47 0.20 -5.42 -9.96
N PHE A 48 0.57 -5.11 -11.20
CA PHE A 48 1.80 -5.55 -11.84
C PHE A 48 2.88 -4.47 -11.75
N ARG A 49 4.02 -4.81 -11.15
CA ARG A 49 5.23 -3.98 -11.10
C ARG A 49 6.19 -4.44 -12.19
N GLY A 50 6.20 -3.72 -13.31
CA GLY A 50 7.03 -4.06 -14.48
C GLY A 50 8.53 -4.08 -14.20
N GLU A 51 9.03 -3.22 -13.32
CA GLU A 51 10.45 -3.15 -12.92
C GLU A 51 10.95 -4.47 -12.31
N PHE A 52 10.10 -5.16 -11.56
CA PHE A 52 10.45 -6.38 -10.84
C PHE A 52 9.78 -7.65 -11.39
N VAL A 53 8.94 -7.49 -12.43
CA VAL A 53 8.07 -8.56 -12.96
C VAL A 53 7.27 -9.23 -11.83
N LYS A 54 6.70 -8.41 -10.94
CA LYS A 54 6.05 -8.87 -9.69
C LYS A 54 4.57 -8.49 -9.68
N PHE A 55 3.75 -9.39 -9.14
CA PHE A 55 2.34 -9.10 -8.84
C PHE A 55 2.14 -8.82 -7.34
N GLU A 56 1.42 -7.76 -7.04
CA GLU A 56 1.14 -7.29 -5.68
C GLU A 56 -0.38 -7.15 -5.46
N ASN A 57 -0.83 -7.23 -4.22
CA ASN A 57 -2.25 -7.06 -3.90
C ASN A 57 -2.65 -5.58 -4.09
N PRO A 58 -3.72 -5.26 -4.85
CA PRO A 58 -4.24 -3.91 -4.96
C PRO A 58 -4.67 -3.43 -3.56
N GLY A 59 -3.87 -2.53 -2.97
CA GLY A 59 -4.09 -2.02 -1.62
C GLY A 59 -3.03 -2.41 -0.59
N ASN A 60 -1.95 -3.10 -0.97
CA ASN A 60 -0.79 -3.28 -0.08
C ASN A 60 0.13 -2.05 0.02
N ASP A 61 -0.35 -0.87 -0.40
CA ASP A 61 0.29 0.40 -0.08
C ASP A 61 0.45 0.43 1.44
N GLY A 62 1.67 0.11 1.89
CA GLY A 62 1.94 -0.28 3.27
C GLY A 62 1.38 0.75 4.23
N PHE A 63 0.70 0.26 5.28
CA PHE A 63 -0.08 1.02 6.23
C PHE A 63 -1.38 1.57 5.65
N SER A 64 -2.47 0.85 5.95
CA SER A 64 -3.81 1.41 6.01
C SER A 64 -3.73 2.76 6.74
N MET A 65 -3.93 3.81 5.95
CA MET A 65 -4.19 5.18 6.37
C MET A 65 -5.64 5.29 6.90
N ASP A 66 -6.22 4.20 7.44
CA ASP A 66 -7.53 4.21 8.10
C ASP A 66 -7.43 4.77 9.53
N ILE A 67 -6.21 5.08 10.02
CA ILE A 67 -6.01 5.89 11.24
C ILE A 67 -6.45 7.35 11.02
N PHE A 68 -6.51 7.85 9.77
CA PHE A 68 -6.76 9.28 9.50
C PHE A 68 -8.08 9.55 8.77
N LYS A 69 -8.95 8.56 8.60
CA LYS A 69 -10.28 8.78 8.02
C LYS A 69 -11.35 8.76 9.10
N ASN A 70 -11.65 9.98 9.57
CA ASN A 70 -12.81 10.36 10.37
C ASN A 70 -12.92 9.73 11.76
N ASP A 71 -12.43 10.46 12.76
CA ASP A 71 -13.32 10.86 13.84
C ASP A 71 -12.82 12.12 14.55
N SER A 72 -13.59 13.18 14.42
CA SER A 72 -13.48 14.42 15.19
C SER A 72 -13.92 14.16 16.64
N TYR A 73 -13.21 13.29 17.37
CA TYR A 73 -13.44 12.98 18.79
C TYR A 73 -12.12 12.90 19.57
N ASN A 74 -11.80 14.01 20.24
CA ASN A 74 -11.09 14.12 21.53
C ASN A 74 -9.96 13.11 21.81
N THR A 75 -8.79 13.34 21.22
CA THR A 75 -7.55 12.70 21.65
C THR A 75 -7.14 13.23 23.02
N ASN A 76 -7.45 12.48 24.09
CA ASN A 76 -6.69 12.56 25.35
C ASN A 76 -5.31 11.91 25.17
N ILE A 77 -4.51 12.43 24.23
CA ILE A 77 -3.09 12.08 24.12
C ILE A 77 -2.38 12.74 25.30
N VAL A 78 -1.94 11.92 26.25
CA VAL A 78 -1.12 12.39 27.36
C VAL A 78 0.34 12.08 27.01
N THR A 79 1.01 13.07 26.42
CA THR A 79 2.46 13.03 26.20
C THR A 79 3.16 13.23 27.54
N ARG A 80 3.80 12.19 28.07
CA ARG A 80 4.66 12.29 29.26
C ARG A 80 6.12 12.39 28.84
N PRO A 81 6.86 13.44 29.22
CA PRO A 81 8.29 13.55 28.92
C PRO A 81 9.11 12.54 29.74
N SER A 82 10.21 12.07 29.16
CA SER A 82 11.15 11.16 29.80
C SER A 82 11.92 11.85 30.95
N ARG A 83 12.32 11.11 32.00
CA ARG A 83 13.07 11.64 33.15
C ARG A 83 14.42 12.27 32.80
N MET A 84 14.97 11.96 31.63
CA MET A 84 16.23 12.55 31.12
C MET A 84 16.09 14.01 30.66
N ASN A 85 14.87 14.53 30.50
CA ASN A 85 14.66 15.92 30.06
C ASN A 85 14.87 16.96 31.17
N LYS A 86 15.38 16.57 32.35
CA LYS A 86 15.44 17.46 33.52
C LYS A 86 16.80 18.08 33.80
N ASP A 87 17.80 17.86 32.95
CA ASP A 87 19.19 18.25 33.24
C ASP A 87 19.76 19.29 32.26
N LEU A 88 18.93 20.21 31.76
CA LEU A 88 19.40 21.31 30.88
C LEU A 88 18.96 22.70 31.35
N SER A 89 18.51 22.84 32.59
CA SER A 89 18.16 24.16 33.14
C SER A 89 18.47 24.26 34.64
N ASP A 90 19.72 24.03 35.01
CA ASP A 90 20.31 24.58 36.24
C ASP A 90 21.83 24.37 36.19
N ASP A 91 22.58 25.38 35.75
CA ASP A 91 23.89 25.76 36.31
C ASP A 91 24.49 26.91 35.48
N GLY A 92 24.65 28.06 36.15
CA GLY A 92 24.98 29.34 35.55
C GLY A 92 26.34 29.40 34.86
N PHE A 93 26.29 29.57 33.53
CA PHE A 93 27.41 30.11 32.77
C PHE A 93 26.98 31.45 32.17
N GLU A 94 27.69 32.49 32.61
CA GLU A 94 27.58 33.86 32.14
C GLU A 94 27.67 33.93 30.61
N GLU A 95 26.85 34.82 30.05
CA GLU A 95 26.96 35.36 28.70
C GLU A 95 28.40 35.87 28.48
N ILE A 96 29.25 35.09 27.81
CA ILE A 96 30.54 35.57 27.33
C ILE A 96 30.29 36.47 26.11
N PRO A 97 30.63 37.78 26.18
CA PRO A 97 30.30 38.69 25.11
C PRO A 97 31.36 38.63 24.01
N PHE A 98 30.83 38.56 22.78
CA PHE A 98 31.45 38.66 21.45
C PHE A 98 32.19 37.43 20.91
#